data_AF-A0A836C8L9-F1
#
_entry.id   AF-A0A836C8L9-F1
#
_cell.length_a   1.000
_cell.length_b   1.000
_cell.length_c   1.000
_cell.angle_alpha   90.00
_cell.angle_beta   90.00
_cell.angle_gamma   90.00
#
_symmetry.space_group_name_H-M   'P 1'
#
loop_
_entity.id
_entity.type
_entity.pdbx_description
1 polymer ?
#
loop_
_entity_poly.entity_id
_entity_poly.type
_entity_poly.pdbx_seq_one_letter_code
_entity_poly.pdbx_strand_id
1 'polypeptide(L)'
;MQLLQERFDPAFVFQKGAPLPQGDFFSTLTIKHLIGGSRLSHSHVDQWHYVLQSLCLWLQIIEHMLDFWSAAEADMLKGSAPSLRNTGQGLHRVQGAERVGTLMQQCIRRWQTTVAHWRGSQVVHLGDFCVPNALVFIDKYAQVPRILAPIVAVIDYLEGLKNAATADGRALEYVNRIFKGPDRAQQRILADFFRHAFDGSGADNNNDAGSCIDGRLTSCWNWCSKLEKKSYHRLFMLSGFIGFDGDFSR
;
A
#
# COMPACT_ATOMS: atom_id res chain seq x y z
N MET A 1 6.84 13.98 5.36
CA MET A 1 7.10 13.21 6.60
C MET A 1 6.40 13.82 7.81
N GLN A 2 6.58 15.11 8.11
CA GLN A 2 5.93 15.76 9.27
C GLN A 2 4.38 15.68 9.25
N LEU A 3 3.75 15.90 8.09
CA LEU A 3 2.30 15.76 7.90
C LEU A 3 1.76 14.33 8.11
N LEU A 4 2.59 13.31 7.86
CA LEU A 4 2.24 11.91 8.16
C LEU A 4 2.44 11.61 9.65
N GLN A 5 3.50 12.12 10.28
CA GLN A 5 3.73 11.93 11.71
C GLN A 5 2.69 12.67 12.58
N GLU A 6 2.23 13.85 12.18
CA GLU A 6 1.21 14.61 12.92
C GLU A 6 -0.21 14.05 12.75
N ARG A 7 -0.54 13.48 11.57
CA ARG A 7 -1.87 12.87 11.30
C ARG A 7 -1.95 11.38 11.56
N PHE A 8 -0.80 10.70 11.62
CA PHE A 8 -0.65 9.28 11.87
C PHE A 8 0.35 9.00 12.99
N ASP A 9 0.36 9.80 14.07
CA ASP A 9 1.06 9.41 15.28
C ASP A 9 0.49 8.05 15.73
N PRO A 10 1.28 6.98 15.72
CA PRO A 10 0.82 5.65 16.07
C PRO A 10 0.23 5.59 17.47
N ALA A 11 0.78 6.41 18.38
CA ALA A 11 0.31 6.53 19.75
C ALA A 11 -1.07 7.21 19.84
N PHE A 12 -1.43 8.05 18.87
CA PHE A 12 -2.74 8.69 18.75
C PHE A 12 -3.74 7.80 18.00
N VAL A 13 -3.34 7.19 16.89
CA VAL A 13 -4.26 6.44 16.01
C VAL A 13 -4.61 5.05 16.55
N PHE A 14 -3.69 4.39 17.27
CA PHE A 14 -3.94 3.08 17.89
C PHE A 14 -4.24 3.16 19.38
N GLN A 15 -4.52 4.37 19.90
CA GLN A 15 -4.78 4.59 21.32
C GLN A 15 -6.01 3.79 21.77
N LYS A 16 -5.89 3.07 22.90
CA LYS A 16 -6.97 2.24 23.44
C LYS A 16 -8.15 3.12 23.83
N GLY A 17 -9.28 2.99 23.12
CA GLY A 17 -10.49 3.81 23.33
C GLY A 17 -10.69 4.93 22.30
N ALA A 18 -9.81 5.07 21.30
CA ALA A 18 -10.08 5.93 20.15
C ALA A 18 -11.38 5.49 19.46
N PRO A 19 -12.26 6.43 19.06
CA PRO A 19 -13.49 6.09 18.38
C PRO A 19 -13.16 5.32 17.09
N LEU A 20 -13.74 4.14 16.95
CA LEU A 20 -13.60 3.34 15.74
C LEU A 20 -14.21 4.11 14.57
N PRO A 21 -13.58 4.08 13.39
CA PRO A 21 -14.16 4.71 12.22
C PRO A 21 -15.53 4.07 11.92
N GLN A 22 -16.51 4.93 11.66
CA GLN A 22 -17.84 4.52 11.24
C GLN A 22 -17.95 4.73 9.72
N GLY A 23 -18.25 3.65 9.01
CA GLY A 23 -18.55 3.71 7.57
C GLY A 23 -20.05 3.91 7.36
N ASP A 24 -20.42 4.86 6.51
CA ASP A 24 -21.76 4.90 5.92
C ASP A 24 -21.81 3.93 4.71
N PHE A 25 -22.95 3.88 4.02
CA PHE A 25 -23.09 3.03 2.82
C PHE A 25 -22.04 3.31 1.74
N PHE A 26 -21.53 4.54 1.65
CA PHE A 26 -20.57 5.00 0.65
C PHE A 26 -19.11 4.89 1.11
N SER A 27 -18.85 4.94 2.42
CA SER A 27 -17.51 4.92 3.02
C SER A 27 -17.17 3.63 3.75
N THR A 28 -18.07 2.64 3.75
CA THR A 28 -17.77 1.33 4.31
C THR A 28 -16.55 0.69 3.64
N LEU A 29 -15.75 0.01 4.48
CA LEU A 29 -14.49 -0.65 4.09
C LEU A 29 -14.63 -2.17 4.17
N THR A 30 -15.85 -2.67 4.44
CA THR A 30 -16.10 -4.11 4.51
C THR A 30 -15.73 -4.75 3.18
N ILE A 31 -14.91 -5.79 3.25
CA ILE A 31 -14.59 -6.67 2.13
C ILE A 31 -15.02 -8.09 2.47
N LYS A 32 -15.43 -8.84 1.45
CA LYS A 32 -15.85 -10.24 1.60
C LYS A 32 -15.16 -11.06 0.53
N HIS A 33 -14.67 -12.23 0.92
CA HIS A 33 -14.05 -13.18 0.02
C HIS A 33 -14.95 -13.43 -1.21
N LEU A 34 -14.32 -13.42 -2.40
CA LEU A 34 -14.92 -13.53 -3.74
C LEU A 34 -15.79 -12.36 -4.19
N ILE A 35 -16.08 -11.36 -3.36
CA ILE A 35 -16.83 -10.17 -3.76
C ILE A 35 -15.86 -9.12 -4.29
N GLY A 36 -16.09 -8.66 -5.54
CA GLY A 36 -15.24 -7.64 -6.17
C GLY A 36 -13.79 -8.10 -6.42
N GLY A 37 -13.54 -9.42 -6.41
CA GLY A 37 -12.19 -9.99 -6.53
C GLY A 37 -11.40 -10.07 -5.23
N SER A 38 -12.00 -9.69 -4.10
CA SER A 38 -11.39 -9.80 -2.77
C SER A 38 -11.07 -11.25 -2.43
N ARG A 39 -9.89 -11.47 -1.85
CA ARG A 39 -9.46 -12.77 -1.29
C ARG A 39 -9.42 -12.77 0.24
N LEU A 40 -9.81 -11.66 0.85
CA LEU A 40 -9.94 -11.51 2.29
C LEU A 40 -11.40 -11.19 2.66
N SER A 41 -11.74 -11.45 3.92
CA SER A 41 -13.03 -11.08 4.52
C SER A 41 -12.76 -10.29 5.79
N HIS A 42 -13.07 -8.99 5.78
CA HIS A 42 -12.86 -8.09 6.91
C HIS A 42 -14.10 -7.23 7.12
N SER A 43 -14.44 -6.98 8.39
CA SER A 43 -15.36 -5.89 8.74
C SER A 43 -14.74 -4.52 8.37
N HIS A 44 -15.53 -3.45 8.36
CA HIS A 44 -15.01 -2.09 8.14
C HIS A 44 -13.85 -1.76 9.10
N VAL A 45 -14.00 -2.10 10.38
CA VAL A 45 -12.99 -1.84 11.42
C VAL A 45 -11.75 -2.69 11.22
N ASP A 46 -11.91 -3.97 10.87
CA ASP A 46 -10.77 -4.84 10.60
C ASP A 46 -9.99 -4.38 9.36
N GLN A 47 -10.70 -3.99 8.29
CA GLN A 47 -10.05 -3.49 7.08
C GLN A 47 -9.33 -2.18 7.36
N TRP A 48 -9.94 -1.26 8.11
CA TRP A 48 -9.28 -0.02 8.51
C TRP A 48 -7.98 -0.28 9.26
N HIS A 49 -8.01 -1.15 10.29
CA HIS A 49 -6.80 -1.53 11.03
C HIS A 49 -5.76 -2.20 10.11
N TYR A 50 -6.19 -3.09 9.22
CA TYR A 50 -5.31 -3.79 8.30
C TYR A 50 -4.59 -2.82 7.35
N VAL A 51 -5.31 -1.86 6.77
CA VAL A 51 -4.74 -0.83 5.90
C VAL A 51 -3.77 0.05 6.68
N LEU A 52 -4.19 0.57 7.82
CA LEU A 52 -3.38 1.46 8.63
C LEU A 52 -2.07 0.81 9.08
N GLN A 53 -2.14 -0.42 9.60
CA GLN A 53 -0.96 -1.19 9.99
C GLN A 53 -0.03 -1.45 8.81
N SER A 54 -0.58 -1.64 7.60
CA SER A 54 0.22 -1.79 6.38
C SER A 54 0.98 -0.50 6.04
N LEU A 55 0.28 0.64 6.05
CA LEU A 55 0.88 1.95 5.76
C LEU A 55 1.95 2.32 6.79
N CYS A 56 1.70 2.05 8.06
CA CYS A 56 2.63 2.24 9.17
C CYS A 56 3.89 1.38 9.04
N LEU A 57 3.72 0.09 8.71
CA LEU A 57 4.85 -0.79 8.45
C LEU A 57 5.66 -0.31 7.24
N TRP A 58 5.00 0.07 6.15
CA TRP A 58 5.68 0.58 4.96
C TRP A 58 6.44 1.87 5.22
N LEU A 59 5.88 2.79 6.00
CA LEU A 59 6.57 4.00 6.43
C LEU A 59 7.87 3.64 7.16
N GLN A 60 7.83 2.72 8.11
CA GLN A 60 9.04 2.30 8.83
C GLN A 60 10.07 1.67 7.88
N ILE A 61 9.65 0.83 6.92
CA ILE A 61 10.57 0.22 5.95
C ILE A 61 11.24 1.30 5.09
N ILE A 62 10.48 2.31 4.64
CA ILE A 62 11.00 3.42 3.84
C ILE A 62 11.95 4.31 4.66
N GLU A 63 11.62 4.60 5.93
CA GLU A 63 12.49 5.36 6.84
C GLU A 63 13.85 4.67 7.05
N HIS A 64 13.85 3.34 7.07
CA HIS A 64 15.06 2.51 7.20
C HIS A 64 15.59 1.99 5.85
N MET A 65 15.17 2.57 4.72
CA MET A 65 15.49 2.01 3.40
C MET A 65 17.00 1.90 3.16
N LEU A 66 17.81 2.85 3.66
CA LEU A 66 19.28 2.77 3.55
C LEU A 66 19.89 1.59 4.32
N ASP A 67 19.32 1.24 5.48
CA ASP A 67 19.73 0.08 6.26
C ASP A 67 19.39 -1.21 5.50
N PHE A 68 18.19 -1.26 4.90
CA PHE A 68 17.77 -2.37 4.05
C PHE A 68 18.65 -2.53 2.80
N TRP A 69 19.03 -1.42 2.15
CA TRP A 69 20.00 -1.42 1.05
C TRP A 69 21.34 -2.00 1.45
N SER A 70 21.92 -1.51 2.54
CA SER A 70 23.19 -2.00 3.06
C SER A 70 23.13 -3.49 3.43
N ALA A 71 22.03 -3.92 4.04
CA ALA A 71 21.80 -5.32 4.38
C ALA A 71 21.65 -6.21 3.14
N ALA A 72 20.95 -5.73 2.10
CA ALA A 72 20.79 -6.45 0.86
C ALA A 72 22.11 -6.62 0.12
N GLU A 73 22.93 -5.57 0.02
CA GLU A 73 24.28 -5.68 -0.54
C GLU A 73 25.10 -6.73 0.21
N ALA A 74 25.08 -6.69 1.54
CA ALA A 74 25.79 -7.66 2.36
C ALA A 74 25.27 -9.10 2.14
N ASP A 75 23.95 -9.29 2.03
CA ASP A 75 23.35 -10.60 1.76
C ASP A 75 23.73 -11.12 0.36
N MET A 76 23.73 -10.24 -0.65
CA MET A 76 24.12 -10.59 -2.02
C MET A 76 25.61 -10.96 -2.12
N LEU A 77 26.48 -10.30 -1.33
CA LEU A 77 27.94 -10.50 -1.34
C LEU A 77 28.43 -11.64 -0.44
N LYS A 78 27.61 -12.16 0.48
CA LYS A 78 28.00 -13.17 1.49
C LYS A 78 28.48 -14.52 0.90
N GLY A 79 28.36 -14.73 -0.40
CA GLY A 79 29.06 -15.81 -1.11
C GLY A 79 28.44 -17.20 -1.00
N SER A 80 27.20 -17.34 -0.48
CA SER A 80 26.44 -18.57 -0.72
C SER A 80 26.05 -18.62 -2.20
N ALA A 81 26.39 -19.72 -2.87
CA ALA A 81 26.13 -19.86 -4.30
C ALA A 81 24.62 -19.77 -4.56
N PRO A 82 24.14 -18.77 -5.33
CA PRO A 82 22.72 -18.66 -5.62
C PRO A 82 22.28 -19.85 -6.45
N SER A 83 21.08 -20.36 -6.17
CA SER A 83 20.46 -21.40 -7.01
C SER A 83 19.67 -20.73 -8.12
N LEU A 84 20.00 -21.03 -9.38
CA LEU A 84 19.20 -20.59 -10.51
C LEU A 84 17.92 -21.44 -10.58
N ARG A 85 16.75 -20.83 -10.36
CA ARG A 85 15.46 -21.53 -10.35
C ARG A 85 14.39 -20.75 -11.11
N ASN A 86 13.49 -21.45 -11.77
CA ASN A 86 12.25 -20.86 -12.26
C ASN A 86 11.29 -20.73 -11.08
N THR A 87 10.86 -19.51 -10.77
CA THR A 87 10.00 -19.23 -9.61
C THR A 87 8.52 -19.07 -9.98
N GLY A 88 8.15 -19.35 -11.23
CA GLY A 88 6.84 -19.02 -11.78
C GLY A 88 6.73 -17.56 -12.27
N GLN A 89 7.60 -16.68 -11.77
CA GLN A 89 7.73 -15.28 -12.20
C GLN A 89 8.90 -15.06 -13.17
N GLY A 90 9.52 -16.14 -13.64
CA GLY A 90 10.74 -16.12 -14.45
C GLY A 90 11.91 -16.86 -13.80
N LEU A 91 13.05 -16.82 -14.46
CA LEU A 91 14.29 -17.46 -14.01
C LEU A 91 15.06 -16.52 -13.09
N HIS A 92 15.18 -16.87 -11.81
CA HIS A 92 15.81 -16.03 -10.80
C HIS A 92 17.01 -16.71 -10.14
N ARG A 93 17.99 -15.88 -9.74
CA ARG A 93 19.02 -16.26 -8.78
C ARG A 93 18.39 -16.24 -7.39
N VAL A 94 18.06 -17.42 -6.88
CA VAL A 94 17.49 -17.60 -5.55
C VAL A 94 18.62 -17.65 -4.52
N GLN A 95 18.59 -16.72 -3.57
CA GLN A 95 19.62 -16.53 -2.55
C GLN A 95 18.99 -16.07 -1.24
N GLY A 96 19.44 -16.65 -0.12
CA GLY A 96 18.99 -16.25 1.21
C GLY A 96 19.30 -14.78 1.50
N ALA A 97 18.41 -14.12 2.24
CA ALA A 97 18.52 -12.71 2.61
C ALA A 97 18.35 -12.55 4.13
N GLU A 98 19.29 -13.12 4.90
CA GLU A 98 19.16 -13.25 6.35
C GLU A 98 19.21 -11.89 7.07
N ARG A 99 20.05 -10.96 6.59
CA ARG A 99 20.17 -9.62 7.19
C ARG A 99 18.93 -8.79 6.90
N VAL A 100 18.47 -8.79 5.65
CA VAL A 100 17.19 -8.17 5.25
C VAL A 100 16.03 -8.78 6.06
N GLY A 101 16.01 -10.10 6.21
CA GLY A 101 14.98 -10.79 7.00
C GLY A 101 14.99 -10.38 8.47
N THR A 102 16.17 -10.23 9.06
CA THR A 102 16.31 -9.75 10.43
C THR A 102 15.76 -8.33 10.59
N LEU A 103 16.12 -7.40 9.68
CA LEU A 103 15.60 -6.03 9.71
C LEU A 103 14.07 -5.98 9.52
N MET A 104 13.54 -6.78 8.60
CA MET A 104 12.10 -6.86 8.36
C MET A 104 11.35 -7.38 9.59
N GLN A 105 11.88 -8.41 10.24
CA GLN A 105 11.32 -8.94 11.48
C GLN A 105 11.35 -7.92 12.63
N GLN A 106 12.39 -7.10 12.72
CA GLN A 106 12.45 -6.00 13.70
C GLN A 106 11.36 -4.96 13.45
N CYS A 107 11.13 -4.59 12.18
CA CYS A 107 10.04 -3.67 11.81
C CYS A 107 8.67 -4.24 12.20
N ILE A 108 8.40 -5.50 11.86
CA ILE A 108 7.14 -6.17 12.20
C ILE A 108 6.95 -6.22 13.73
N ARG A 109 7.98 -6.63 14.49
CA ARG A 109 7.91 -6.74 15.95
C ARG A 109 7.60 -5.41 16.62
N ARG A 110 8.24 -4.31 16.17
CA ARG A 110 7.97 -2.97 16.70
C ARG A 110 6.49 -2.61 16.59
N TRP A 111 5.87 -2.86 15.45
CA TRP A 111 4.46 -2.57 15.25
C TRP A 111 3.55 -3.51 16.05
N GLN A 112 3.89 -4.80 16.12
CA GLN A 112 3.15 -5.75 16.94
C GLN A 112 3.12 -5.38 18.43
N THR A 113 4.20 -4.80 18.96
CA THR A 113 4.22 -4.29 20.33
C THR A 113 3.54 -2.94 20.52
N THR A 114 3.35 -2.18 19.43
CA THR A 114 2.74 -0.85 19.46
C THR A 114 1.22 -0.91 19.35
N VAL A 115 0.69 -1.80 18.50
CA VAL A 115 -0.75 -1.92 18.26
C VAL A 115 -1.40 -2.94 19.19
N ALA A 116 -2.63 -2.67 19.63
CA ALA A 116 -3.37 -3.60 20.50
C ALA A 116 -3.60 -4.97 19.84
N HIS A 117 -3.90 -4.98 18.54
CA HIS A 117 -4.17 -6.20 17.76
C HIS A 117 -3.57 -6.10 16.36
N TRP A 118 -2.59 -6.94 16.06
CA TRP A 118 -2.04 -7.08 14.71
C TRP A 118 -3.01 -7.80 13.77
N ARG A 119 -3.24 -7.25 12.58
CA ARG A 119 -4.12 -7.80 11.54
C ARG A 119 -3.30 -8.20 10.32
N GLY A 120 -3.50 -9.43 9.86
CA GLY A 120 -2.82 -10.01 8.70
C GLY A 120 -1.64 -10.90 9.06
N SER A 121 -1.06 -11.52 8.04
CA SER A 121 0.01 -12.48 8.25
C SER A 121 1.34 -11.85 8.63
N GLN A 122 2.20 -12.70 9.20
CA GLN A 122 3.55 -12.44 9.67
C GLN A 122 4.61 -13.14 8.80
N VAL A 123 4.18 -13.93 7.81
CA VAL A 123 5.09 -14.63 6.91
C VAL A 123 5.85 -13.60 6.06
N VAL A 124 7.18 -13.67 6.12
CA VAL A 124 8.10 -12.85 5.32
C VAL A 124 8.79 -13.80 4.34
N HIS A 125 8.57 -13.60 3.04
CA HIS A 125 9.22 -14.39 2.01
C HIS A 125 10.57 -13.76 1.68
N LEU A 126 11.64 -14.54 1.73
CA LEU A 126 13.00 -14.12 1.42
C LEU A 126 13.85 -15.33 1.02
N GLY A 127 14.47 -15.26 -0.16
CA GLY A 127 15.25 -16.37 -0.71
C GLY A 127 14.41 -17.54 -1.18
N ASP A 128 13.19 -17.29 -1.63
CA ASP A 128 12.23 -18.32 -2.09
C ASP A 128 11.57 -17.94 -3.43
N PHE A 129 10.51 -18.63 -3.84
CA PHE A 129 9.85 -18.37 -5.11
C PHE A 129 9.05 -17.04 -5.13
N CYS A 130 8.66 -16.53 -3.97
CA CYS A 130 7.90 -15.27 -3.83
C CYS A 130 8.83 -14.05 -3.83
N VAL A 131 9.96 -14.14 -3.13
CA VAL A 131 11.01 -13.13 -3.06
C VAL A 131 12.37 -13.81 -3.23
N PRO A 132 12.86 -13.95 -4.47
CA PRO A 132 14.04 -14.77 -4.80
C PRO A 132 15.33 -14.33 -4.12
N ASN A 133 15.51 -13.04 -3.87
CA ASN A 133 16.72 -12.50 -3.28
C ASN A 133 16.46 -11.11 -2.70
N ALA A 134 17.47 -10.57 -2.02
CA ALA A 134 17.41 -9.27 -1.35
C ALA A 134 17.16 -8.09 -2.31
N LEU A 135 17.58 -8.18 -3.58
CA LEU A 135 17.32 -7.12 -4.58
C LEU A 135 15.84 -7.05 -4.94
N VAL A 136 15.18 -8.20 -5.12
CA VAL A 136 13.73 -8.25 -5.36
C VAL A 136 12.95 -7.71 -4.17
N PHE A 137 13.40 -7.98 -2.94
CA PHE A 137 12.80 -7.38 -1.75
C PHE A 137 12.86 -5.85 -1.80
N ILE A 138 14.04 -5.29 -2.06
CA ILE A 138 14.22 -3.83 -2.14
C ILE A 138 13.36 -3.23 -3.24
N ASP A 139 13.37 -3.82 -4.43
CA ASP A 139 12.60 -3.32 -5.56
C ASP A 139 11.11 -3.23 -5.23
N LYS A 140 10.54 -4.28 -4.61
CA LYS A 140 9.16 -4.28 -4.13
C LYS A 140 8.89 -3.07 -3.23
N TYR A 141 9.63 -2.91 -2.14
CA TYR A 141 9.33 -1.84 -1.17
C TYR A 141 9.70 -0.43 -1.66
N ALA A 142 10.64 -0.32 -2.61
CA ALA A 142 10.97 0.95 -3.27
C ALA A 142 9.81 1.51 -4.12
N GLN A 143 8.83 0.67 -4.49
CA GLN A 143 7.66 1.08 -5.26
C GLN A 143 6.57 1.73 -4.39
N VAL A 144 6.59 1.56 -3.06
CA VAL A 144 5.54 2.11 -2.18
C VAL A 144 5.38 3.63 -2.35
N PRO A 145 6.44 4.47 -2.32
CA PRO A 145 6.30 5.90 -2.57
C PRO A 145 5.70 6.22 -3.94
N ARG A 146 6.06 5.45 -4.97
CA ARG A 146 5.55 5.62 -6.34
C ARG A 146 4.05 5.34 -6.42
N ILE A 147 3.57 4.36 -5.66
CA ILE A 147 2.14 4.02 -5.58
C ILE A 147 1.37 5.07 -4.78
N LEU A 148 1.88 5.50 -3.63
CA LEU A 148 1.16 6.41 -2.72
C LEU A 148 1.17 7.87 -3.19
N ALA A 149 2.24 8.33 -3.83
CA ALA A 149 2.37 9.74 -4.22
C ALA A 149 1.24 10.24 -5.14
N PRO A 150 0.82 9.53 -6.20
CA PRO A 150 -0.34 9.92 -7.00
C PRO A 150 -1.65 10.02 -6.22
N ILE A 151 -1.83 9.15 -5.22
CA ILE A 151 -3.02 9.14 -4.36
C ILE A 151 -3.03 10.39 -3.49
N VAL A 152 -1.89 10.72 -2.87
CA VAL A 152 -1.75 11.96 -2.09
C VAL A 152 -1.99 13.19 -2.98
N ALA A 153 -1.40 13.23 -4.17
CA ALA A 153 -1.56 14.34 -5.11
C ALA A 153 -3.03 14.57 -5.52
N VAL A 154 -3.81 13.51 -5.80
CA VAL A 154 -5.24 13.68 -6.12
C VAL A 154 -6.06 14.13 -4.92
N ILE A 155 -5.70 13.70 -3.70
CA ILE A 155 -6.36 14.17 -2.49
C ILE A 155 -6.05 15.66 -2.23
N ASP A 156 -4.79 16.07 -2.35
CA ASP A 156 -4.38 17.47 -2.18
C ASP A 156 -5.02 18.37 -3.24
N TYR A 157 -5.13 17.90 -4.49
CA TYR A 157 -5.87 18.58 -5.55
C TYR A 157 -7.35 18.79 -5.18
N LEU A 158 -8.03 17.74 -4.68
CA LEU A 158 -9.42 17.84 -4.25
C LEU A 158 -9.60 18.77 -3.06
N GLU A 159 -8.65 18.80 -2.12
CA GLU A 159 -8.62 19.75 -1.00
C GLU A 159 -8.48 21.19 -1.52
N GLY A 160 -7.61 21.42 -2.49
CA GLY A 160 -7.44 22.72 -3.16
C GLY A 160 -8.72 23.23 -3.83
N LEU A 161 -9.58 22.33 -4.34
CA LEU A 161 -10.88 22.69 -4.92
C LEU A 161 -11.92 23.13 -3.87
N LYS A 162 -11.76 22.78 -2.60
CA LYS A 162 -12.64 23.26 -1.51
C LYS A 162 -12.40 24.73 -1.21
N ASN A 163 -11.19 25.22 -1.48
CA ASN A 163 -10.78 26.59 -1.22
C ASN A 163 -11.15 27.50 -2.40
N ALA A 164 -12.12 28.39 -2.21
CA ALA A 164 -12.63 29.29 -3.26
C ALA A 164 -11.56 30.19 -3.90
N ALA A 165 -10.47 30.49 -3.20
CA ALA A 165 -9.36 31.29 -3.71
C ALA A 165 -8.47 30.54 -4.73
N THR A 166 -8.48 29.20 -4.71
CA THR A 166 -7.62 28.34 -5.55
C THR A 166 -8.41 27.41 -6.46
N ALA A 167 -9.74 27.44 -6.39
CA ALA A 167 -10.60 26.51 -7.10
C ALA A 167 -10.65 26.83 -8.61
N ASP A 168 -10.26 25.86 -9.44
CA ASP A 168 -10.67 25.84 -10.84
C ASP A 168 -12.18 25.62 -10.91
N GLY A 169 -12.94 26.65 -11.29
CA GLY A 169 -14.40 26.62 -11.35
C GLY A 169 -14.97 25.50 -12.24
N ARG A 170 -14.30 25.14 -13.34
CA ARG A 170 -14.76 24.06 -14.22
C ARG A 170 -14.49 22.69 -13.62
N ALA A 171 -13.33 22.52 -13.00
CA ALA A 171 -13.02 21.29 -12.28
C ALA A 171 -13.97 21.08 -11.10
N LEU A 172 -14.25 22.13 -10.34
CA LEU A 172 -15.20 22.09 -9.23
C LEU A 172 -16.62 21.75 -9.71
N GLU A 173 -17.09 22.34 -10.82
CA GLU A 173 -18.38 22.00 -11.42
C GLU A 173 -18.45 20.51 -11.79
N TYR A 174 -17.41 19.98 -12.46
CA TYR A 174 -17.32 18.56 -12.79
C TYR A 174 -17.40 17.68 -11.54
N VAL A 175 -16.62 18.00 -10.51
CA VAL A 175 -16.57 17.25 -9.25
C VAL A 175 -17.93 17.29 -8.54
N ASN A 176 -18.57 18.44 -8.46
CA ASN A 176 -19.90 18.60 -7.87
C ASN A 176 -20.96 17.79 -8.62
N ARG A 177 -20.93 17.81 -9.96
CA ARG A 177 -21.92 17.10 -10.78
C ARG A 177 -21.81 15.58 -10.61
N ILE A 178 -20.59 15.04 -10.74
CA ILE A 178 -20.34 13.60 -10.79
C ILE A 178 -20.24 12.97 -9.40
N PHE A 179 -19.52 13.61 -8.48
CA PHE A 179 -19.18 13.04 -7.18
C PHE A 179 -19.98 13.63 -6.03
N LYS A 180 -20.77 14.69 -6.26
CA LYS A 180 -21.49 15.45 -5.20
C LYS A 180 -20.52 16.17 -4.25
N GLY A 181 -19.39 16.61 -4.80
CA GLY A 181 -18.44 17.48 -4.12
C GLY A 181 -17.08 16.84 -3.84
N PRO A 182 -16.06 17.65 -3.50
CA PRO A 182 -14.70 17.18 -3.30
C PRO A 182 -14.57 16.13 -2.18
N ASP A 183 -15.31 16.30 -1.08
CA ASP A 183 -15.30 15.35 0.05
C ASP A 183 -15.77 13.95 -0.37
N ARG A 184 -16.86 13.89 -1.13
CA ARG A 184 -17.40 12.63 -1.64
C ARG A 184 -16.49 11.99 -2.69
N ALA A 185 -15.80 12.80 -3.51
CA ALA A 185 -14.78 12.31 -4.43
C ALA A 185 -13.59 11.68 -3.66
N GLN A 186 -13.08 12.37 -2.63
CA GLN A 186 -12.01 11.89 -1.76
C GLN A 186 -12.40 10.59 -1.05
N GLN A 187 -13.59 10.55 -0.44
CA GLN A 187 -14.13 9.33 0.19
C GLN A 187 -14.22 8.18 -0.80
N ARG A 188 -14.67 8.43 -2.04
CA ARG A 188 -14.79 7.39 -3.07
C ARG A 188 -13.44 6.81 -3.46
N ILE A 189 -12.42 7.66 -3.64
CA ILE A 189 -11.05 7.23 -3.97
C ILE A 189 -10.48 6.42 -2.80
N LEU A 190 -10.49 6.98 -1.59
CA LEU A 190 -9.88 6.36 -0.41
C LEU A 190 -10.59 5.06 -0.01
N ALA A 191 -11.92 5.02 -0.05
CA ALA A 191 -12.66 3.79 0.29
C ALA A 191 -12.46 2.69 -0.76
N ASP A 192 -12.28 3.02 -2.04
CA ASP A 192 -11.94 2.04 -3.06
C ASP A 192 -10.50 1.54 -2.91
N PHE A 193 -9.54 2.45 -2.68
CA PHE A 193 -8.14 2.09 -2.41
C PHE A 193 -8.03 1.22 -1.16
N PHE A 194 -8.60 1.63 -0.03
CA PHE A 194 -8.51 0.89 1.24
C PHE A 194 -9.17 -0.48 1.18
N ARG A 195 -10.23 -0.65 0.38
CA ARG A 195 -10.80 -1.98 0.15
C ARG A 195 -9.92 -2.79 -0.79
N HIS A 196 -9.65 -2.30 -1.98
CA HIS A 196 -9.20 -3.14 -3.10
C HIS A 196 -7.70 -3.13 -3.34
N ALA A 197 -6.95 -2.20 -2.73
CA ALA A 197 -5.50 -2.26 -2.69
C ALA A 197 -4.96 -3.12 -1.54
N PHE A 198 -5.85 -3.62 -0.67
CA PHE A 198 -5.53 -4.38 0.54
C PHE A 198 -6.49 -5.56 0.76
N ASP A 199 -6.99 -6.17 -0.32
CA ASP A 199 -7.96 -7.28 -0.26
C ASP A 199 -7.36 -8.66 -0.59
N GLY A 200 -6.04 -8.78 -0.73
CA GLY A 200 -5.36 -10.02 -1.11
C GLY A 200 -5.48 -10.36 -2.60
N SER A 201 -6.12 -9.52 -3.41
CA SER A 201 -6.16 -9.70 -4.87
C SER A 201 -4.76 -9.58 -5.49
N GLY A 202 -4.58 -10.14 -6.69
CA GLY A 202 -3.30 -10.12 -7.42
C GLY A 202 -2.33 -11.24 -7.07
N ALA A 203 -2.53 -11.99 -5.97
CA ALA A 203 -1.73 -13.18 -5.68
C ALA A 203 -2.03 -14.33 -6.67
N ASP A 204 -1.13 -15.31 -6.77
CA ASP A 204 -1.33 -16.45 -7.70
C ASP A 204 -2.33 -17.49 -7.17
N ASN A 205 -2.43 -17.63 -5.85
CA ASN A 205 -3.35 -18.55 -5.21
C ASN A 205 -3.95 -17.96 -3.91
N ASN A 206 -4.92 -18.66 -3.31
CA ASN A 206 -5.56 -18.22 -2.07
C ASN A 206 -4.63 -18.31 -0.85
N ASN A 207 -3.62 -19.17 -0.90
CA ASN A 207 -2.64 -19.33 0.18
C ASN A 207 -1.62 -18.20 0.22
N ASP A 208 -1.47 -17.42 -0.85
CA ASP A 208 -0.57 -16.26 -0.97
C ASP A 208 -1.33 -14.92 -0.86
N ALA A 209 -2.66 -14.99 -0.83
CA ALA A 209 -3.55 -13.84 -0.82
C ALA A 209 -3.64 -13.21 0.59
N GLY A 210 -2.79 -12.22 0.87
CA GLY A 210 -2.77 -11.52 2.17
C GLY A 210 -2.19 -12.34 3.33
N SER A 211 -1.69 -13.55 3.03
CA SER A 211 -1.05 -14.51 3.92
C SER A 211 0.44 -14.28 4.11
N CYS A 212 1.01 -13.28 3.46
CA CYS A 212 2.38 -12.83 3.69
C CYS A 212 2.41 -11.31 3.74
N ILE A 213 3.50 -10.77 4.31
CA ILE A 213 3.68 -9.33 4.45
C ILE A 213 3.77 -8.64 3.09
N ASP A 214 4.33 -9.35 2.09
CA ASP A 214 4.45 -8.90 0.70
C ASP A 214 3.10 -8.91 -0.03
N GLY A 215 2.17 -9.78 0.37
CA GLY A 215 0.85 -9.91 -0.25
C GLY A 215 0.02 -8.62 -0.15
N ARG A 216 0.30 -7.77 0.85
CA ARG A 216 -0.28 -6.43 0.98
C ARG A 216 0.07 -5.55 -0.23
N LEU A 217 1.34 -5.60 -0.64
CA LEU A 217 1.84 -4.80 -1.74
C LEU A 217 1.38 -5.35 -3.09
N THR A 218 1.25 -6.67 -3.22
CA THR A 218 0.70 -7.33 -4.41
C THR A 218 -0.72 -6.83 -4.74
N SER A 219 -1.59 -6.72 -3.73
CA SER A 219 -2.93 -6.15 -3.94
C SER A 219 -2.89 -4.68 -4.35
N CYS A 220 -1.93 -3.93 -3.81
CA CYS A 220 -1.72 -2.53 -4.19
C CYS A 220 -1.33 -2.41 -5.66
N TRP A 221 -0.42 -3.27 -6.14
CA TRP A 221 -0.07 -3.38 -7.56
C TRP A 221 -1.26 -3.71 -8.45
N ASN A 222 -2.06 -4.70 -8.05
CA ASN A 222 -3.26 -5.08 -8.78
C ASN A 222 -4.33 -3.98 -8.80
N TRP A 223 -4.38 -3.10 -7.78
CA TRP A 223 -5.22 -1.92 -7.80
C TRP A 223 -4.69 -0.87 -8.79
N CYS A 224 -3.38 -0.64 -8.80
CA CYS A 224 -2.72 0.30 -9.72
C CYS A 224 -2.97 -0.07 -11.18
N SER A 225 -2.88 -1.36 -11.52
CA SER A 225 -3.12 -1.87 -12.90
C SER A 225 -4.58 -1.78 -13.37
N LYS A 226 -5.48 -1.30 -12.51
CA LYS A 226 -6.91 -1.10 -12.80
C LYS A 226 -7.33 0.36 -12.64
N LEU A 227 -6.43 1.26 -12.28
CA LEU A 227 -6.76 2.66 -11.99
C LEU A 227 -7.46 3.33 -13.18
N GLU A 228 -7.02 3.04 -14.41
CA GLU A 228 -7.56 3.58 -15.65
C GLU A 228 -9.04 3.22 -15.87
N LYS A 229 -9.49 2.10 -15.28
CA LYS A 229 -10.87 1.62 -15.34
C LYS A 229 -11.76 2.21 -14.25
N LYS A 230 -11.20 2.93 -13.27
CA LYS A 230 -11.96 3.47 -12.15
C LYS A 230 -12.72 4.73 -12.57
N SER A 231 -13.94 4.89 -12.08
CA SER A 231 -14.81 6.03 -12.41
C SER A 231 -14.20 7.40 -12.03
N TYR A 232 -13.23 7.40 -11.10
CA TYR A 232 -12.52 8.58 -10.63
C TYR A 232 -11.14 8.76 -11.29
N HIS A 233 -10.76 7.96 -12.28
CA HIS A 233 -9.47 8.05 -12.96
C HIS A 233 -9.18 9.46 -13.51
N ARG A 234 -10.21 10.14 -14.04
CA ARG A 234 -10.06 11.52 -14.54
C ARG A 234 -9.60 12.51 -13.47
N LEU A 235 -9.90 12.26 -12.19
CA LEU A 235 -9.41 13.11 -11.10
C LEU A 235 -7.90 12.98 -10.93
N PHE A 236 -7.34 11.77 -11.10
CA PHE A 236 -5.88 11.58 -11.11
C PHE A 236 -5.25 12.35 -12.27
N MET A 237 -5.82 12.27 -13.48
CA MET A 237 -5.31 13.04 -14.63
C MET A 237 -5.34 14.55 -14.37
N LEU A 238 -6.41 15.06 -13.77
CA LEU A 238 -6.53 16.48 -13.40
C LEU A 238 -5.52 16.90 -12.32
N SER A 239 -5.13 15.98 -11.44
CA SER A 239 -4.06 16.22 -10.46
C SER A 239 -2.65 16.02 -11.03
N GLY A 240 -2.49 15.92 -12.35
CA GLY A 240 -1.19 15.78 -13.01
C GLY A 240 -0.64 14.35 -13.08
N PHE A 241 -1.47 13.32 -12.86
CA PHE A 241 -1.04 11.93 -13.01
C PHE A 241 -0.76 11.58 -14.47
N ILE A 242 0.43 11.04 -14.72
CA ILE A 242 0.88 10.55 -16.04
C ILE A 242 1.18 9.04 -16.03
N GLY A 243 1.26 8.43 -14.85
CA GLY A 243 1.66 7.04 -14.65
C GLY A 243 2.31 6.84 -13.27
N PHE A 244 2.36 5.60 -12.78
CA PHE A 244 3.01 5.28 -11.50
C PHE A 244 4.54 5.28 -11.59
N ASP A 245 5.09 5.02 -12.77
CA ASP A 245 6.53 5.08 -13.03
C ASP A 245 7.01 6.47 -13.51
N GLY A 246 6.09 7.43 -13.62
CA GLY A 246 6.39 8.78 -14.09
C GLY A 246 6.63 8.85 -15.61
N ASP A 247 7.34 9.89 -16.02
CA ASP A 247 7.69 10.13 -17.42
C ASP A 247 9.08 9.54 -17.72
N PHE A 248 9.16 8.66 -18.71
CA PHE A 248 10.43 8.11 -19.20
C PHE A 248 11.04 8.97 -20.32
N SER A 249 10.38 10.05 -20.76
CA SER A 249 10.80 10.86 -21.91
C SER A 249 11.84 11.96 -21.60
N ARG A 250 12.81 11.67 -20.72
CA ARG A 250 13.96 12.53 -20.49
C ARG A 250 15.24 11.97 -21.09
#